data_AF-A0AAE9WXA1-F1
#
_entry.id   AF-A0AAE9WXA1-F1
#
_cell.length_a   1.000
_cell.length_b   1.000
_cell.length_c   1.000
_cell.angle_alpha   90.00
_cell.angle_beta   90.00
_cell.angle_gamma   90.00
#
_symmetry.space_group_name_H-M   'P 1'
#
loop_
_entity.id
_entity.type
_entity.pdbx_description
1 polymer ?
#
loop_
_entity_poly.entity_id
_entity_poly.type
_entity_poly.pdbx_seq_one_letter_code
_entity_poly.pdbx_strand_id
1 'polypeptide(L)'
;MDKNLCEKFKNVWTNFNEKLIGGNYKINDDGDFKQYCSGQNCVNELEKINAGCLYLFDAFFGNSSSRTNHSSINVVDYIMIWLIYMLSLKGNETKDSLQHFYKTNINNQEKYTNSIKSVEGCNNYKDLILKNHDLTNRDMDNNIISELYDAFKLLCKMYTGFDESTSNCTNCLQYAKEFFEKYEKLNKESNIINNGSFNQILSTLSTDYNKLKDKCSDSSSFPLIELKQISALKSGETSSSSSIANKLFIVLSIFGAIAIFLGISYKYSLFGFRKRVQKHLRKKLKK
;
A
#
# COMPACT_ATOMS: atom_id res chain seq x y z
N MET A 1 -6.08 -5.29 6.74
CA MET A 1 -5.40 -6.59 6.91
C MET A 1 -5.76 -7.16 8.28
N ASP A 2 -5.63 -8.47 8.40
CA ASP A 2 -5.89 -9.24 9.61
C ASP A 2 -5.02 -10.51 9.63
N LYS A 3 -5.12 -11.27 10.72
CA LYS A 3 -4.36 -12.50 10.93
C LYS A 3 -4.72 -13.60 9.93
N ASN A 4 -6.01 -13.77 9.60
CA ASN A 4 -6.47 -14.81 8.67
C ASN A 4 -5.88 -14.60 7.27
N LEU A 5 -5.83 -13.35 6.80
CA LEU A 5 -5.20 -13.00 5.53
C LEU A 5 -3.74 -13.43 5.51
N CYS A 6 -2.98 -13.07 6.55
CA CYS A 6 -1.57 -13.44 6.64
C CYS A 6 -1.34 -14.94 6.77
N GLU A 7 -2.26 -15.68 7.39
CA GLU A 7 -2.20 -17.14 7.43
C GLU A 7 -2.36 -17.77 6.05
N LYS A 8 -3.26 -17.25 5.19
CA LYS A 8 -3.36 -17.72 3.79
C LYS A 8 -2.08 -17.47 2.99
N PHE A 9 -1.46 -16.29 3.16
CA PHE A 9 -0.16 -16.04 2.53
C PHE A 9 0.96 -16.90 3.11
N LYS A 10 0.93 -17.22 4.41
CA LYS A 10 1.88 -18.13 5.03
C LYS A 10 1.81 -19.53 4.41
N ASN A 11 0.62 -20.01 4.06
CA ASN A 11 0.48 -21.28 3.32
C ASN A 11 1.17 -21.20 1.96
N VAL A 12 0.98 -20.11 1.22
CA VAL A 12 1.69 -19.88 -0.05
C VAL A 12 3.20 -19.83 0.15
N TRP A 13 3.73 -19.09 1.13
CA TRP A 13 5.17 -19.02 1.38
C TRP A 13 5.79 -20.35 1.80
N THR A 14 5.01 -21.22 2.44
CA THR A 14 5.47 -22.55 2.87
C THR A 14 5.51 -23.53 1.72
N ASN A 15 4.49 -23.47 0.87
CA ASN A 15 4.25 -24.47 -0.17
C ASN A 15 4.77 -24.03 -1.54
N PHE A 16 4.94 -22.74 -1.78
CA PHE A 16 5.52 -22.16 -2.98
C PHE A 16 6.89 -21.58 -2.66
N ASN A 17 7.95 -22.19 -3.18
CA ASN A 17 9.31 -21.75 -2.88
C ASN A 17 9.62 -20.41 -3.56
N GLU A 18 9.91 -19.40 -2.74
CA GLU A 18 10.34 -18.07 -3.18
C GLU A 18 11.80 -18.07 -3.67
N LYS A 19 12.57 -19.11 -3.37
CA LYS A 19 13.92 -19.30 -3.91
C LYS A 19 13.88 -20.23 -5.12
N LEU A 20 14.45 -19.76 -6.23
CA LEU A 20 14.63 -20.57 -7.43
C LEU A 20 15.67 -21.66 -7.18
N ILE A 21 15.32 -22.92 -7.51
CA ILE A 21 16.24 -24.06 -7.46
C ILE A 21 16.63 -24.40 -8.90
N GLY A 22 17.92 -24.26 -9.23
CA GLY A 22 18.38 -24.43 -10.61
C GLY A 22 17.71 -23.47 -11.59
N GLY A 23 17.33 -22.28 -11.11
CA GLY A 23 16.60 -21.29 -11.88
C GLY A 23 15.10 -21.53 -11.99
N ASN A 24 14.52 -22.55 -11.35
CA ASN A 24 13.09 -22.89 -11.45
C ASN A 24 12.33 -22.79 -10.11
N TYR A 25 11.04 -22.46 -10.19
CA TYR A 25 10.14 -22.51 -9.05
C TYR A 25 9.83 -23.96 -8.68
N LYS A 26 9.74 -24.18 -7.37
CA LYS A 26 9.32 -25.45 -6.79
C LYS A 26 8.07 -25.24 -5.95
N ILE A 27 7.03 -26.02 -6.25
CA ILE A 27 5.87 -26.15 -5.38
C ILE A 27 6.10 -27.43 -4.57
N ASN A 28 6.12 -27.31 -3.25
CA ASN A 28 6.36 -28.41 -2.32
C ASN A 28 5.06 -29.17 -2.00
N ASP A 29 3.92 -28.50 -2.08
CA ASP A 29 2.61 -29.11 -1.90
C ASP A 29 2.04 -29.58 -3.24
N ASP A 30 1.51 -30.78 -3.22
CA ASP A 30 1.05 -31.50 -4.40
C ASP A 30 -0.49 -31.66 -4.40
N GLY A 31 -1.20 -31.04 -3.45
CA GLY A 31 -2.67 -30.98 -3.39
C GLY A 31 -3.23 -29.62 -3.78
N ASP A 32 -3.00 -28.58 -2.96
CA ASP A 32 -3.78 -27.35 -3.00
C ASP A 32 -3.55 -26.53 -4.28
N PHE A 33 -2.33 -26.54 -4.84
CA PHE A 33 -1.99 -25.81 -6.05
C PHE A 33 -2.32 -26.57 -7.33
N LYS A 34 -2.31 -27.92 -7.31
CA LYS A 34 -2.48 -28.76 -8.51
C LYS A 34 -3.82 -28.54 -9.20
N GLN A 35 -4.89 -28.31 -8.45
CA GLN A 35 -6.21 -28.01 -9.03
C GLN A 35 -6.23 -26.74 -9.90
N TYR A 36 -5.32 -25.80 -9.62
CA TYR A 36 -5.19 -24.57 -10.42
C TYR A 36 -4.24 -24.73 -11.61
N CYS A 37 -3.50 -25.83 -11.69
CA CYS A 37 -2.64 -26.16 -12.83
C CYS A 37 -3.42 -26.72 -14.03
N SER A 38 -2.88 -26.54 -15.23
CA SER A 38 -3.29 -27.30 -16.42
C SER A 38 -2.81 -28.75 -16.28
N GLY A 39 -3.71 -29.73 -16.49
CA GLY A 39 -3.36 -31.15 -16.38
C GLY A 39 -2.78 -31.57 -15.01
N GLN A 40 -3.05 -30.79 -13.96
CA GLN A 40 -2.60 -31.00 -12.57
C GLN A 40 -1.08 -30.97 -12.31
N ASN A 41 -0.23 -30.62 -13.29
CA ASN A 41 1.23 -30.76 -13.13
C ASN A 41 2.06 -29.47 -13.25
N CYS A 42 1.44 -28.30 -13.51
CA CYS A 42 2.08 -26.98 -13.63
C CYS A 42 3.50 -27.05 -14.25
N VAL A 43 3.55 -27.48 -15.51
CA VAL A 43 4.82 -27.89 -16.14
C VAL A 43 5.72 -26.68 -16.36
N ASN A 44 5.13 -25.54 -16.75
CA ASN A 44 5.87 -24.32 -16.99
C ASN A 44 5.85 -23.37 -15.78
N GLU A 45 6.86 -22.50 -15.72
CA GLU A 45 7.10 -21.61 -14.59
C GLU A 45 6.00 -20.58 -14.40
N LEU A 46 5.43 -20.10 -15.51
CA LEU A 46 4.35 -19.12 -15.50
C LEU A 46 3.04 -19.76 -14.98
N GLU A 47 2.79 -21.04 -15.30
CA GLU A 47 1.68 -21.84 -14.77
C GLU A 47 1.79 -22.02 -13.27
N LYS A 48 3.00 -22.27 -12.74
CA LYS A 48 3.21 -22.35 -11.29
C LYS A 48 2.80 -21.04 -10.60
N ILE A 49 3.32 -19.91 -11.08
CA ILE A 49 2.94 -18.59 -10.56
C ILE A 49 1.42 -18.38 -10.68
N ASN A 50 0.85 -18.74 -11.83
CA ASN A 50 -0.59 -18.62 -12.07
C ASN A 50 -1.43 -19.46 -11.09
N ALA A 51 -1.00 -20.68 -10.80
CA ALA A 51 -1.66 -21.56 -9.83
C ALA A 51 -1.61 -20.97 -8.41
N GLY A 52 -0.47 -20.39 -8.00
CA GLY A 52 -0.39 -19.69 -6.72
C GLY A 52 -1.27 -18.44 -6.65
N CYS A 53 -1.35 -17.70 -7.74
CA CYS A 53 -2.23 -16.52 -7.86
C CYS A 53 -3.71 -16.92 -7.74
N LEU A 54 -4.14 -17.94 -8.48
CA LEU A 54 -5.51 -18.47 -8.44
C LEU A 54 -5.86 -19.05 -7.06
N TYR A 55 -4.93 -19.76 -6.41
CA TYR A 55 -5.13 -20.23 -5.04
C TYR A 55 -5.46 -19.08 -4.08
N LEU A 56 -4.72 -17.98 -4.16
CA LEU A 56 -4.99 -16.80 -3.32
C LEU A 56 -6.36 -16.18 -3.65
N PHE A 57 -6.68 -15.97 -4.93
CA PHE A 57 -7.98 -15.43 -5.32
C PHE A 57 -9.13 -16.32 -4.86
N ASP A 58 -9.03 -17.63 -5.01
CA ASP A 58 -10.07 -18.56 -4.60
C ASP A 58 -10.20 -18.65 -3.07
N ALA A 59 -9.09 -18.61 -2.34
CA ALA A 59 -9.09 -18.60 -0.88
C ALA A 59 -9.81 -17.37 -0.29
N PHE A 60 -9.77 -16.22 -0.97
CA PHE A 60 -10.37 -14.98 -0.48
C PHE A 60 -11.71 -14.62 -1.12
N PHE A 61 -11.92 -14.96 -2.39
CA PHE A 61 -13.03 -14.49 -3.21
C PHE A 61 -13.84 -15.61 -3.86
N GLY A 62 -13.44 -16.87 -3.69
CA GLY A 62 -14.12 -18.04 -4.21
C GLY A 62 -15.51 -18.27 -3.62
N ASN A 63 -16.28 -19.14 -4.28
CA ASN A 63 -17.70 -19.36 -3.96
C ASN A 63 -17.94 -20.30 -2.76
N SER A 64 -16.89 -20.75 -2.05
CA SER A 64 -17.01 -21.73 -0.97
C SER A 64 -17.50 -21.12 0.36
N SER A 65 -17.93 -22.00 1.26
CA SER A 65 -18.50 -21.70 2.59
C SER A 65 -17.45 -21.33 3.65
N SER A 66 -16.16 -21.49 3.37
CA SER A 66 -15.05 -21.16 4.28
C SER A 66 -14.60 -19.70 4.19
N ARG A 67 -15.48 -18.81 3.72
CA ARG A 67 -15.20 -17.38 3.59
C ARG A 67 -14.86 -16.79 4.94
N THR A 68 -13.65 -16.26 5.07
CA THR A 68 -13.42 -15.19 6.02
C THR A 68 -14.06 -13.93 5.43
N ASN A 69 -14.82 -13.16 6.22
CA ASN A 69 -15.59 -11.97 5.79
C ASN A 69 -14.74 -10.79 5.25
N HIS A 70 -13.53 -11.07 4.76
CA HIS A 70 -12.53 -10.11 4.34
C HIS A 70 -12.61 -9.81 2.83
N SER A 71 -13.83 -9.76 2.28
CA SER A 71 -14.12 -9.32 0.90
C SER A 71 -13.86 -7.82 0.70
N SER A 72 -12.75 -7.33 1.25
CA SER A 72 -12.29 -5.98 1.06
C SER A 72 -11.40 -5.93 -0.16
N ILE A 73 -11.57 -4.86 -0.94
CA ILE A 73 -10.81 -4.61 -2.16
C ILE A 73 -9.29 -4.59 -1.91
N ASN A 74 -8.87 -4.26 -0.69
CA ASN A 74 -7.48 -4.25 -0.23
C ASN A 74 -6.77 -5.62 -0.30
N VAL A 75 -7.51 -6.74 -0.32
CA VAL A 75 -6.90 -8.07 -0.45
C VAL A 75 -6.26 -8.23 -1.83
N VAL A 76 -6.84 -7.62 -2.87
CA VAL A 76 -6.29 -7.63 -4.23
C VAL A 76 -4.89 -7.03 -4.23
N ASP A 77 -4.65 -5.93 -3.51
CA ASP A 77 -3.33 -5.28 -3.41
C ASP A 77 -2.25 -6.27 -2.91
N TYR A 78 -2.56 -7.08 -1.89
CA TYR A 78 -1.62 -8.06 -1.35
C TYR A 78 -1.34 -9.22 -2.30
N ILE A 79 -2.36 -9.69 -3.03
CA ILE A 79 -2.18 -10.72 -4.05
C ILE A 79 -1.29 -10.17 -5.17
N MET A 80 -1.48 -8.91 -5.56
CA MET A 80 -0.65 -8.25 -6.56
C MET A 80 0.79 -8.03 -6.10
N ILE A 81 1.01 -7.67 -4.83
CA ILE A 81 2.36 -7.60 -4.25
C ILE A 81 3.08 -8.95 -4.40
N TRP A 82 2.41 -10.05 -4.04
CA TRP A 82 2.98 -11.39 -4.21
C TRP A 82 3.23 -11.72 -5.69
N LEU A 83 2.25 -11.51 -6.57
CA LEU A 83 2.39 -11.82 -7.99
C LEU A 83 3.57 -11.08 -8.64
N ILE A 84 3.66 -9.76 -8.42
CA ILE A 84 4.72 -8.91 -8.99
C ILE A 84 6.09 -9.35 -8.45
N TYR A 85 6.20 -9.62 -7.15
CA TYR A 85 7.43 -10.15 -6.57
C TYR A 85 7.83 -11.47 -7.22
N MET A 86 6.91 -12.42 -7.33
CA MET A 86 7.20 -13.71 -7.92
C MET A 86 7.68 -13.55 -9.35
N LEU A 87 6.97 -12.77 -10.18
CA LEU A 87 7.39 -12.50 -11.56
C LEU A 87 8.79 -11.87 -11.64
N SER A 88 9.14 -10.95 -10.72
CA SER A 88 10.44 -10.25 -10.73
C SER A 88 11.66 -11.15 -10.46
N LEU A 89 11.45 -12.32 -9.86
CA LEU A 89 12.52 -13.28 -9.58
C LEU A 89 13.05 -13.95 -10.85
N LYS A 90 12.24 -13.98 -11.93
CA LYS A 90 12.68 -14.39 -13.25
C LYS A 90 13.09 -13.14 -14.00
N GLY A 91 14.38 -13.05 -14.35
CA GLY A 91 14.88 -11.90 -15.11
C GLY A 91 14.06 -11.71 -16.39
N ASN A 92 13.64 -10.47 -16.63
CA ASN A 92 12.95 -10.08 -17.85
C ASN A 92 13.53 -8.76 -18.38
N GLU A 93 14.31 -8.84 -19.47
CA GLU A 93 14.95 -7.67 -20.08
C GLU A 93 13.93 -6.66 -20.63
N THR A 94 12.76 -7.13 -21.09
CA THR A 94 11.72 -6.27 -21.66
C THR A 94 10.89 -5.54 -20.61
N LYS A 95 11.03 -5.88 -19.32
CA LYS A 95 10.33 -5.27 -18.18
C LYS A 95 8.82 -5.16 -18.39
N ASP A 96 8.22 -6.23 -18.88
CA ASP A 96 6.79 -6.35 -19.19
C ASP A 96 6.18 -7.66 -18.65
N SER A 97 6.79 -8.23 -17.60
CA SER A 97 6.42 -9.53 -17.04
C SER A 97 4.97 -9.55 -16.58
N LEU A 98 4.51 -8.47 -15.92
CA LEU A 98 3.12 -8.36 -15.48
C LEU A 98 2.15 -8.29 -16.67
N GLN A 99 2.50 -7.52 -17.70
CA GLN A 99 1.70 -7.40 -18.92
C GLN A 99 1.63 -8.74 -19.67
N HIS A 100 2.77 -9.45 -19.76
CA HIS A 100 2.83 -10.78 -20.35
C HIS A 100 1.96 -11.77 -19.56
N PHE A 101 2.08 -11.77 -18.23
CA PHE A 101 1.25 -12.61 -17.35
C PHE A 101 -0.24 -12.33 -17.56
N TYR A 102 -0.64 -11.06 -17.64
CA TYR A 102 -2.04 -10.68 -17.89
C TYR A 102 -2.55 -11.22 -19.23
N LYS A 103 -1.81 -10.99 -20.32
CA LYS A 103 -2.20 -11.43 -21.67
C LYS A 103 -2.32 -12.96 -21.75
N THR A 104 -1.38 -13.67 -21.14
CA THR A 104 -1.29 -15.14 -21.22
C THR A 104 -2.28 -15.83 -20.28
N ASN A 105 -2.43 -15.35 -19.05
CA ASN A 105 -3.13 -16.07 -17.98
C ASN A 105 -4.44 -15.44 -17.48
N ILE A 106 -4.68 -14.15 -17.70
CA ILE A 106 -5.87 -13.47 -17.14
C ILE A 106 -6.88 -13.11 -18.22
N ASN A 107 -6.45 -12.45 -19.31
CA ASN A 107 -7.36 -11.74 -20.21
C ASN A 107 -8.45 -12.63 -20.82
N ASN A 108 -8.15 -13.90 -21.14
CA ASN A 108 -9.04 -14.84 -21.83
C ASN A 108 -9.02 -16.25 -21.22
N GLN A 109 -8.77 -16.37 -19.91
CA GLN A 109 -8.75 -17.68 -19.23
C GLN A 109 -9.99 -17.87 -18.37
N GLU A 110 -10.67 -19.01 -18.57
CA GLU A 110 -11.92 -19.37 -17.87
C GLU A 110 -11.80 -19.22 -16.35
N LYS A 111 -10.65 -19.62 -15.77
CA LYS A 111 -10.39 -19.56 -14.33
C LYS A 111 -10.43 -18.14 -13.74
N TYR A 112 -10.21 -17.09 -14.53
CA TYR A 112 -10.30 -15.68 -14.09
C TYR A 112 -11.59 -14.97 -14.50
N THR A 113 -12.32 -15.52 -15.48
CA THR A 113 -13.57 -14.93 -15.99
C THR A 113 -14.82 -15.60 -15.41
N ASN A 114 -14.68 -16.74 -14.74
CA ASN A 114 -15.77 -17.43 -14.05
C ASN A 114 -16.41 -16.56 -12.98
N SER A 115 -17.73 -16.68 -12.86
CA SER A 115 -18.52 -15.81 -11.99
C SER A 115 -18.24 -16.06 -10.51
N ILE A 116 -18.05 -14.97 -9.77
CA ILE A 116 -17.89 -14.94 -8.32
C ILE A 116 -18.99 -14.10 -7.69
N LYS A 117 -19.41 -14.43 -6.47
CA LYS A 117 -20.46 -13.71 -5.74
C LYS A 117 -19.93 -12.69 -4.73
N SER A 118 -18.63 -12.45 -4.72
CA SER A 118 -17.93 -11.97 -3.51
C SER A 118 -17.77 -10.46 -3.40
N VAL A 119 -17.91 -9.67 -4.48
CA VAL A 119 -17.66 -8.21 -4.45
C VAL A 119 -18.62 -7.44 -5.36
N GLU A 120 -19.20 -6.36 -4.84
CA GLU A 120 -20.10 -5.47 -5.58
C GLU A 120 -19.40 -4.80 -6.78
N GLY A 121 -20.05 -4.90 -7.94
CA GLY A 121 -19.56 -4.35 -9.20
C GLY A 121 -18.40 -5.15 -9.84
N CYS A 122 -18.09 -6.35 -9.36
CA CYS A 122 -17.09 -7.23 -9.96
C CYS A 122 -17.69 -8.63 -10.16
N ASN A 123 -17.72 -9.11 -11.41
CA ASN A 123 -18.36 -10.39 -11.72
C ASN A 123 -17.41 -11.57 -11.60
N ASN A 124 -16.10 -11.33 -11.67
CA ASN A 124 -15.06 -12.35 -11.72
C ASN A 124 -13.72 -11.81 -11.19
N TYR A 125 -12.68 -12.65 -11.13
CA TYR A 125 -11.36 -12.24 -10.62
C TYR A 125 -10.67 -11.20 -11.52
N LYS A 126 -10.84 -11.27 -12.84
CA LYS A 126 -10.31 -10.27 -13.77
C LYS A 126 -10.88 -8.87 -13.46
N ASP A 127 -12.18 -8.76 -13.23
CA ASP A 127 -12.83 -7.51 -12.88
C ASP A 127 -12.29 -6.95 -11.55
N LEU A 128 -12.06 -7.81 -10.54
CA LEU A 128 -11.46 -7.41 -9.26
C LEU A 128 -10.07 -6.80 -9.44
N ILE A 129 -9.24 -7.42 -10.28
CA ILE A 129 -7.87 -6.95 -10.50
C ILE A 129 -7.88 -5.62 -11.26
N LEU A 130 -8.61 -5.56 -12.37
CA LEU A 130 -8.64 -4.38 -13.25
C LEU A 130 -9.34 -3.17 -12.62
N LYS A 131 -10.20 -3.39 -11.63
CA LYS A 131 -10.79 -2.29 -10.84
C LYS A 131 -9.76 -1.54 -9.99
N ASN A 132 -8.65 -2.20 -9.61
CA ASN A 132 -7.67 -1.65 -8.67
C ASN A 132 -6.28 -1.44 -9.26
N HIS A 133 -5.93 -2.22 -10.28
CA HIS A 133 -4.59 -2.24 -10.84
C HIS A 133 -4.62 -2.22 -12.36
N ASP A 134 -3.74 -1.38 -12.89
CA ASP A 134 -3.37 -1.38 -14.29
C ASP A 134 -2.21 -2.35 -14.52
N LEU A 135 -2.55 -3.49 -15.15
CA LEU A 135 -1.65 -4.58 -15.49
C LEU A 135 -0.86 -4.35 -16.78
N THR A 136 -1.03 -3.19 -17.42
CA THR A 136 -0.34 -2.86 -18.69
C THR A 136 0.94 -2.06 -18.48
N ASN A 137 1.18 -1.58 -17.25
CA ASN A 137 2.38 -0.86 -16.87
C ASN A 137 3.64 -1.72 -17.03
N ARG A 138 4.76 -1.05 -17.30
CA ARG A 138 6.08 -1.68 -17.24
C ARG A 138 6.40 -2.13 -15.81
N ASP A 139 7.19 -3.18 -15.71
CA ASP A 139 7.69 -3.69 -14.45
C ASP A 139 8.52 -2.60 -13.74
N MET A 140 8.32 -2.51 -12.42
CA MET A 140 9.10 -1.64 -11.56
C MET A 140 10.53 -2.18 -11.40
N ASP A 141 11.41 -1.36 -10.82
CA ASP A 141 12.73 -1.83 -10.45
C ASP A 141 12.65 -2.98 -9.43
N ASN A 142 13.45 -4.03 -9.64
CA ASN A 142 13.42 -5.22 -8.80
C ASN A 142 13.74 -4.90 -7.32
N ASN A 143 14.54 -3.87 -7.04
CA ASN A 143 14.82 -3.47 -5.66
C ASN A 143 13.58 -2.86 -5.00
N ILE A 144 12.79 -2.08 -5.74
CA ILE A 144 11.53 -1.51 -5.26
C ILE A 144 10.51 -2.62 -5.00
N ILE A 145 10.41 -3.59 -5.91
CA ILE A 145 9.54 -4.76 -5.75
C ILE A 145 9.95 -5.59 -4.52
N SER A 146 11.26 -5.82 -4.33
CA SER A 146 11.77 -6.55 -3.17
C SER A 146 11.50 -5.81 -1.85
N GLU A 147 11.75 -4.49 -1.79
CA GLU A 147 11.46 -3.69 -0.60
C GLU A 147 9.95 -3.67 -0.27
N LEU A 148 9.11 -3.60 -1.31
CA LEU A 148 7.65 -3.68 -1.17
C LEU A 148 7.20 -5.02 -0.59
N TYR A 149 7.75 -6.12 -1.12
CA TYR A 149 7.42 -7.47 -0.66
C TYR A 149 7.87 -7.71 0.79
N ASP A 150 9.06 -7.24 1.15
CA ASP A 150 9.57 -7.30 2.51
C ASP A 150 8.69 -6.50 3.49
N ALA A 151 8.28 -5.29 3.11
CA ALA A 151 7.37 -4.47 3.90
C ALA A 151 6.03 -5.18 4.14
N PHE A 152 5.46 -5.79 3.10
CA PHE A 152 4.26 -6.63 3.24
C PHE A 152 4.47 -7.79 4.22
N LYS A 153 5.57 -8.52 4.10
CA LYS A 153 5.90 -9.62 5.03
C LYS A 153 6.04 -9.16 6.48
N LEU A 154 6.71 -8.03 6.71
CA LEU A 154 6.85 -7.44 8.04
C LEU A 154 5.49 -7.07 8.63
N LEU A 155 4.62 -6.45 7.83
CA LEU A 155 3.26 -6.14 8.25
C LEU A 155 2.50 -7.42 8.62
N CYS A 156 2.63 -8.51 7.86
CA CYS A 156 2.04 -9.79 8.23
C CYS A 156 2.61 -10.42 9.51
N LYS A 157 3.92 -10.29 9.75
CA LYS A 157 4.52 -10.72 11.03
C LYS A 157 3.92 -9.97 12.21
N MET A 158 3.67 -8.67 12.06
CA MET A 158 3.01 -7.87 13.09
C MET A 158 1.56 -8.31 13.34
N TYR A 159 0.76 -8.49 12.28
CA TYR A 159 -0.63 -8.94 12.41
C TYR A 159 -0.76 -10.36 12.98
N THR A 160 0.19 -11.25 12.69
CA THR A 160 0.19 -12.61 13.24
C THR A 160 0.69 -12.68 14.68
N GLY A 161 1.59 -11.77 15.08
CA GLY A 161 2.09 -11.61 16.45
C GLY A 161 1.20 -10.76 17.38
N PHE A 162 0.15 -10.13 16.83
CA PHE A 162 -0.83 -9.35 17.58
C PHE A 162 -1.94 -10.24 18.16
N ASP A 163 -2.23 -10.04 19.44
CA ASP A 163 -3.34 -10.67 20.15
C ASP A 163 -4.46 -9.63 20.38
N GLU A 164 -5.58 -9.81 19.68
CA GLU A 164 -6.72 -8.89 19.75
C GLU A 164 -7.43 -8.90 21.11
N SER A 165 -7.31 -9.99 21.89
CA SER A 165 -7.96 -10.10 23.20
C SER A 165 -7.25 -9.31 24.30
N THR A 166 -5.93 -9.17 24.18
CA THR A 166 -5.08 -8.48 25.15
C THR A 166 -4.54 -7.15 24.64
N SER A 167 -4.77 -6.83 23.35
CA SER A 167 -4.12 -5.73 22.62
C SER A 167 -2.59 -5.79 22.63
N ASN A 168 -2.01 -6.92 23.05
CA ASN A 168 -0.57 -7.09 23.10
C ASN A 168 -0.05 -7.46 21.73
N CYS A 169 1.14 -6.95 21.39
CA CYS A 169 1.85 -7.45 20.23
C CYS A 169 3.29 -7.80 20.55
N THR A 170 3.59 -9.10 20.46
CA THR A 170 4.95 -9.59 20.66
C THR A 170 5.81 -9.22 19.46
N ASN A 171 6.96 -8.57 19.70
CA ASN A 171 7.91 -8.12 18.67
C ASN A 171 7.38 -7.11 17.62
N CYS A 172 6.14 -6.61 17.73
CA CYS A 172 5.63 -5.63 16.77
C CYS A 172 6.51 -4.38 16.70
N LEU A 173 6.99 -3.87 17.82
CA LEU A 173 7.79 -2.63 17.83
C LEU A 173 9.06 -2.76 16.96
N GLN A 174 9.71 -3.92 17.00
CA GLN A 174 10.87 -4.17 16.15
C GLN A 174 10.46 -4.21 14.68
N TYR A 175 9.46 -5.02 14.33
CA TYR A 175 8.97 -5.11 12.95
C TYR A 175 8.39 -3.80 12.42
N ALA A 176 7.81 -2.96 13.28
CA ALA A 176 7.26 -1.66 12.94
C ALA A 176 8.36 -0.67 12.55
N LYS A 177 9.51 -0.71 13.24
CA LYS A 177 10.70 0.08 12.88
C LYS A 177 11.27 -0.36 11.53
N GLU A 178 11.45 -1.67 11.33
CA GLU A 178 11.92 -2.22 10.05
C GLU A 178 10.94 -1.91 8.90
N PHE A 179 9.63 -2.03 9.16
CA PHE A 179 8.58 -1.70 8.20
C PHE A 179 8.61 -0.21 7.83
N PHE A 180 8.73 0.67 8.82
CA PHE A 180 8.77 2.12 8.62
C PHE A 180 9.94 2.53 7.74
N GLU A 181 11.14 1.99 7.98
CA GLU A 181 12.32 2.27 7.17
C GLU A 181 12.13 1.86 5.70
N LYS A 182 11.55 0.68 5.45
CA LYS A 182 11.23 0.22 4.09
C LYS A 182 10.14 1.07 3.44
N TYR A 183 9.08 1.37 4.19
CA TYR A 183 7.98 2.20 3.72
C TYR A 183 8.44 3.60 3.31
N GLU A 184 9.29 4.24 4.10
CA GLU A 184 9.82 5.58 3.79
C GLU A 184 10.66 5.61 2.51
N LYS A 185 11.41 4.54 2.21
CA LYS A 185 12.09 4.41 0.92
C LYS A 185 11.08 4.32 -0.22
N LEU A 186 10.11 3.40 -0.10
CA LEU A 186 9.07 3.20 -1.12
C LEU A 186 8.24 4.46 -1.37
N ASN A 187 7.93 5.21 -0.31
CA ASN A 187 7.18 6.46 -0.37
C ASN A 187 7.95 7.60 -1.04
N LYS A 188 9.29 7.55 -1.08
CA LYS A 188 10.07 8.50 -1.87
C LYS A 188 10.01 8.16 -3.35
N GLU A 189 10.17 6.87 -3.68
CA GLU A 189 10.08 6.35 -5.05
C GLU A 189 8.69 6.57 -5.66
N SER A 190 7.62 6.48 -4.87
CA SER A 190 6.24 6.67 -5.34
C SER A 190 6.00 8.05 -5.96
N ASN A 191 6.62 9.11 -5.41
CA ASN A 191 6.52 10.46 -5.95
C ASN A 191 7.19 10.59 -7.33
N ILE A 192 8.10 9.66 -7.68
CA ILE A 192 8.82 9.64 -8.96
C ILE A 192 8.09 8.76 -9.97
N ILE A 193 7.64 7.58 -9.54
CA ILE A 193 7.09 6.54 -10.42
C ILE A 193 5.69 6.91 -10.95
N ASN A 194 4.93 7.75 -10.25
CA ASN A 194 3.57 8.19 -10.62
C ASN A 194 2.68 7.05 -11.19
N ASN A 195 2.77 5.86 -10.61
CA ASN A 195 1.99 4.69 -11.00
C ASN A 195 0.82 4.54 -10.01
N GLY A 196 -0.40 4.66 -10.53
CA GLY A 196 -1.62 4.56 -9.72
C GLY A 196 -1.73 3.24 -8.94
N SER A 197 -1.32 2.13 -9.55
CA SER A 197 -1.35 0.80 -8.91
C SER A 197 -0.37 0.69 -7.75
N PHE A 198 0.84 1.24 -7.92
CA PHE A 198 1.84 1.24 -6.85
C PHE A 198 1.44 2.15 -5.69
N ASN A 199 0.91 3.34 -6.00
CA ASN A 199 0.39 4.27 -5.01
C ASN A 199 -0.78 3.69 -4.21
N GLN A 200 -1.66 2.94 -4.88
CA GLN A 200 -2.76 2.21 -4.26
C GLN A 200 -2.23 1.17 -3.25
N ILE A 201 -1.24 0.35 -3.65
CA ILE A 201 -0.61 -0.63 -2.76
C ILE A 201 0.00 0.04 -1.51
N LEU A 202 0.75 1.15 -1.69
CA LEU A 202 1.36 1.86 -0.56
C LEU A 202 0.31 2.46 0.38
N SER A 203 -0.78 2.99 -0.17
CA SER A 203 -1.92 3.46 0.60
C SER A 203 -2.54 2.33 1.44
N THR A 204 -2.68 1.13 0.87
CA THR A 204 -3.17 -0.04 1.58
C THR A 204 -2.23 -0.47 2.70
N LEU A 205 -0.92 -0.56 2.44
CA LEU A 205 0.08 -0.91 3.45
C LEU A 205 0.11 0.08 4.62
N SER A 206 0.13 1.38 4.34
CA SER A 206 0.15 2.42 5.39
C SER A 206 -1.15 2.46 6.19
N THR A 207 -2.29 2.31 5.51
CA THR A 207 -3.59 2.27 6.16
C THR A 207 -3.67 1.11 7.15
N ASP A 208 -3.26 -0.08 6.73
CA ASP A 208 -3.33 -1.26 7.58
C ASP A 208 -2.25 -1.25 8.68
N TYR A 209 -1.07 -0.70 8.43
CA TYR A 209 -0.09 -0.40 9.48
C TYR A 209 -0.68 0.52 10.56
N ASN A 210 -1.30 1.64 10.17
CA ASN A 210 -1.89 2.59 11.11
C ASN A 210 -3.05 1.97 11.89
N LYS A 211 -3.90 1.15 11.25
CA LYS A 211 -4.96 0.40 11.95
C LYS A 211 -4.39 -0.55 13.00
N LEU A 212 -3.30 -1.25 12.70
CA LEU A 212 -2.67 -2.15 13.67
C LEU A 212 -2.04 -1.36 14.82
N LYS A 213 -1.34 -0.26 14.49
CA LYS A 213 -0.76 0.66 15.46
C LYS A 213 -1.82 1.13 16.44
N ASP A 214 -2.98 1.59 15.96
CA ASP A 214 -4.06 2.12 16.82
C ASP A 214 -4.64 1.06 17.78
N LYS A 215 -4.53 -0.24 17.43
CA LYS A 215 -4.99 -1.34 18.27
C LYS A 215 -3.98 -1.83 19.30
N CYS A 216 -2.68 -1.55 19.12
CA CYS A 216 -1.62 -2.03 20.01
C CYS A 216 -1.55 -1.21 21.31
N SER A 217 -1.36 -1.89 22.44
CA SER A 217 -1.17 -1.23 23.75
C SER A 217 0.06 -0.31 23.78
N ASP A 218 1.14 -0.69 23.10
CA ASP A 218 2.39 0.10 22.98
C ASP A 218 2.44 1.01 21.73
N SER A 219 1.28 1.41 21.20
CA SER A 219 1.13 2.20 19.97
C SER A 219 1.96 3.50 19.94
N SER A 220 2.22 4.10 21.10
CA SER A 220 3.03 5.32 21.25
C SER A 220 4.48 5.16 20.79
N SER A 221 5.00 3.93 20.81
CA SER A 221 6.38 3.64 20.40
C SER A 221 6.53 3.37 18.91
N PHE A 222 5.41 3.21 18.18
CA PHE A 222 5.43 2.91 16.75
C PHE A 222 5.76 4.17 15.95
N PRO A 223 6.69 4.09 14.98
CA PRO A 223 6.91 5.17 14.03
C PRO A 223 5.60 5.65 13.38
N LEU A 224 5.49 6.96 13.16
CA LEU A 224 4.33 7.58 12.53
C LEU A 224 4.52 7.62 11.01
N ILE A 225 3.57 7.06 10.27
CA ILE A 225 3.50 7.23 8.82
C ILE A 225 2.46 8.31 8.54
N GLU A 226 2.91 9.46 8.04
CA GLU A 226 1.99 10.49 7.56
C GLU A 226 1.29 9.99 6.29
N LEU A 227 -0.03 9.84 6.37
CA LEU A 227 -0.85 9.65 5.18
C LEU A 227 -0.83 10.94 4.38
N LYS A 228 0.05 11.04 3.39
CA LYS A 228 -0.16 12.04 2.33
C LYS A 228 -1.50 11.73 1.70
N GLN A 229 -2.43 12.68 1.76
CA GLN A 229 -3.68 12.56 1.02
C GLN A 229 -3.31 12.43 -0.46
N ILE A 230 -3.37 11.20 -0.99
CA ILE A 230 -3.35 10.97 -2.43
C ILE A 230 -4.74 11.38 -2.93
N SER A 231 -4.99 12.69 -2.93
CA SER A 231 -6.21 13.29 -3.44
C SER A 231 -6.15 13.35 -4.96
N ALA A 232 -6.19 12.19 -5.62
CA ALA A 232 -6.50 12.04 -7.04
C ALA A 232 -6.49 10.56 -7.40
N LEU A 233 -7.62 9.86 -7.26
CA LEU A 233 -8.01 8.66 -8.04
C LEU A 233 -9.30 7.98 -7.57
N LYS A 234 -9.97 8.47 -6.52
CA LYS A 234 -11.36 8.09 -6.26
C LYS A 234 -12.33 8.99 -7.04
N SER A 235 -12.53 8.70 -8.31
CA SER A 235 -13.79 9.05 -8.98
C SER A 235 -14.78 7.93 -8.75
N GLY A 236 -15.82 8.19 -7.94
CA GLY A 236 -16.95 7.29 -7.73
C GLY A 236 -17.24 7.02 -6.26
N GLU A 237 -18.23 7.77 -5.75
CA GLU A 237 -19.08 7.46 -4.60
C GLU A 237 -18.57 7.70 -3.16
N THR A 238 -18.98 8.88 -2.67
CA THR A 238 -19.63 9.16 -1.36
C THR A 238 -19.53 8.13 -0.21
N SER A 239 -18.79 8.50 0.84
CA SER A 239 -19.25 8.58 2.25
C SER A 239 -18.12 9.19 3.11
N SER A 240 -18.17 10.49 3.43
CA SER A 240 -18.60 11.06 4.74
C SER A 240 -17.92 10.39 5.96
N SER A 241 -16.93 10.98 6.64
CA SER A 241 -17.13 12.08 7.59
C SER A 241 -15.82 12.55 8.30
N SER A 242 -14.67 12.61 7.60
CA SER A 242 -13.38 12.92 8.25
C SER A 242 -12.74 14.28 7.87
N SER A 243 -13.50 15.25 7.33
CA SER A 243 -12.88 16.48 6.76
C SER A 243 -13.11 17.79 7.52
N ILE A 244 -13.85 17.80 8.63
CA ILE A 244 -14.18 19.05 9.33
C ILE A 244 -13.06 19.48 10.30
N ALA A 245 -12.45 18.55 11.04
CA ALA A 245 -11.41 18.88 12.03
C ALA A 245 -10.10 19.38 11.37
N ASN A 246 -9.66 18.76 10.27
CA ASN A 246 -8.40 19.13 9.61
C ASN A 246 -8.50 20.46 8.81
N LYS A 247 -9.69 20.82 8.31
CA LYS A 247 -9.89 22.15 7.68
C LYS A 247 -9.80 23.28 8.72
N LEU A 248 -10.28 23.06 9.94
CA LEU A 248 -10.22 24.08 11.00
C LEU A 248 -8.77 24.38 11.43
N PHE A 249 -7.93 23.34 11.52
CA PHE A 249 -6.51 23.49 11.87
C PHE A 249 -5.71 24.25 10.80
N ILE A 250 -5.91 23.93 9.52
CA ILE A 250 -5.21 24.61 8.42
C ILE A 250 -5.61 26.08 8.35
N VAL A 251 -6.90 26.39 8.54
CA VAL A 251 -7.40 27.77 8.52
C VAL A 251 -6.84 28.57 9.70
N LEU A 252 -6.79 28.01 10.92
CA LEU A 252 -6.18 28.71 12.08
C LEU A 252 -4.68 28.98 11.89
N SER A 253 -3.94 28.05 11.28
CA SER A 253 -2.49 28.20 11.09
C SER A 253 -2.14 29.32 10.09
N ILE A 254 -2.94 29.47 9.02
CA ILE A 254 -2.76 30.54 8.03
C ILE A 254 -3.07 31.91 8.64
N PHE A 255 -4.14 32.03 9.45
CA PHE A 255 -4.47 33.29 10.12
C PHE A 255 -3.42 33.67 11.19
N GLY A 256 -2.86 32.70 11.90
CA GLY A 256 -1.75 32.91 12.84
C GLY A 256 -0.50 33.47 12.17
N ALA A 257 -0.10 32.89 11.03
CA ALA A 257 1.06 33.36 10.27
C ALA A 257 0.85 34.80 9.74
N ILE A 258 -0.32 35.09 9.16
CA ILE A 258 -0.64 36.43 8.65
C ILE A 258 -0.61 37.47 9.77
N ALA A 259 -1.15 37.16 10.95
CA ALA A 259 -1.10 38.06 12.11
C ALA A 259 0.33 38.36 12.59
N ILE A 260 1.22 37.37 12.57
CA ILE A 260 2.64 37.54 12.94
C ILE A 260 3.36 38.44 11.93
N PHE A 261 3.17 38.22 10.63
CA PHE A 261 3.80 39.05 9.59
C PHE A 261 3.26 40.49 9.58
N LEU A 262 1.95 40.69 9.80
CA LEU A 262 1.36 42.02 9.95
C LEU A 262 1.86 42.73 11.23
N GLY A 263 2.02 42.00 12.34
CA GLY A 263 2.58 42.55 13.58
C GLY A 263 4.03 43.01 13.43
N ILE A 264 4.87 42.24 12.73
CA ILE A 264 6.28 42.58 12.49
C ILE A 264 6.40 43.80 11.57
N SER A 265 5.63 43.84 10.48
CA SER A 265 5.64 44.97 9.52
C SER A 265 5.11 46.27 10.15
N TYR A 266 4.05 46.19 10.97
CA TYR A 266 3.53 47.34 11.70
C TYR A 266 4.57 47.93 12.67
N LYS A 267 5.28 47.09 13.43
CA LYS A 267 6.33 47.52 14.36
C LYS A 267 7.51 48.19 13.64
N TYR A 268 7.91 47.67 12.48
CA TYR A 268 8.99 48.24 11.66
C TYR A 268 8.60 49.60 11.05
N SER A 269 7.35 49.73 10.60
CA SER A 269 6.79 50.98 10.06
C SER A 269 6.72 52.11 11.10
N LEU A 270 6.24 51.81 12.31
CA LEU A 270 6.14 52.78 13.41
C LEU A 270 7.52 53.32 13.83
N PHE A 271 8.55 52.46 13.80
CA PHE A 271 9.94 52.84 14.07
C PHE A 271 10.52 53.77 12.99
N GLY A 272 10.16 53.51 11.72
CA GLY A 272 10.52 54.36 10.58
C GLY A 272 9.91 55.77 10.66
N PHE A 273 8.63 55.87 11.04
CA PHE A 273 7.94 57.16 11.21
C PHE A 273 8.52 57.98 12.37
N ARG A 274 8.78 57.37 13.54
CA ARG A 274 9.40 58.07 14.68
C ARG A 274 10.76 58.69 14.33
N LYS A 275 11.61 57.96 13.60
CA LYS A 275 12.93 58.49 13.15
C LYS A 275 12.79 59.68 12.19
N ARG A 276 11.80 59.69 11.29
CA ARG A 276 11.57 60.82 10.37
C ARG A 276 11.08 62.06 11.10
N VAL A 277 10.16 61.92 12.06
CA VAL A 277 9.64 63.03 12.86
C VAL A 277 10.73 63.67 13.74
N GLN A 278 11.55 62.88 14.43
CA GLN A 278 12.69 63.40 15.19
C GLN A 278 13.73 64.13 14.30
N LYS A 279 14.01 63.61 13.09
CA LYS A 279 14.93 64.25 12.15
C LYS A 279 14.39 65.59 11.64
N HIS A 280 13.08 65.71 11.47
CA HIS A 280 12.44 66.96 11.04
C HIS A 280 12.41 68.01 12.16
N LEU A 281 12.14 67.60 13.40
CA LEU A 281 12.19 68.49 14.58
C LEU A 281 13.60 69.01 14.87
N ARG A 282 14.64 68.16 14.79
CA ARG A 282 16.04 68.59 14.95
C ARG A 282 16.52 69.56 13.87
N LYS A 283 15.95 69.51 12.65
CA LYS A 283 16.26 70.45 11.57
C LYS A 283 15.61 71.82 11.77
N LYS A 284 14.44 71.90 12.43
CA LYS A 284 13.77 73.16 12.74
C LYS A 284 14.40 73.94 13.89
N LEU A 285 15.06 73.25 14.83
CA LEU A 285 15.75 73.87 15.97
C LEU A 285 17.16 74.42 15.66
N LYS A 286 17.69 74.19 14.44
CA LYS A 286 18.99 74.70 13.98
C LYS A 286 18.87 75.88 13.02
N LYS A 287 17.71 76.53 12.99
CA LYS A 287 17.42 77.71 12.17
C LYS A 287 17.03 78.85 13.08
#